data_AF-A0AAU7YL00-F1
#
_entry.id   AF-A0AAU7YL00-F1
#
_cell.length_a   1.000
_cell.length_b   1.000
_cell.length_c   1.000
_cell.angle_alpha   90.00
_cell.angle_beta   90.00
_cell.angle_gamma   90.00
#
_symmetry.space_group_name_H-M   'P 1'
#
loop_
_entity.id
_entity.type
_entity.pdbx_description
1 polymer ?
#
loop_
_entity_poly.entity_id
_entity_poly.type
_entity_poly.pdbx_seq_one_letter_code
_entity_poly.pdbx_strand_id
1 'polypeptide(L)' 'MSDDKTSRGYSLPHPENIAVEDVVRIRTTIKKIDEDIAKRENEHNKLKKAFERLNFENFLNFWNDHC' A
#
# COMPACT_ATOMS: atom_id res chain seq x y z
N MET A 1 -22.27 -7.73 20.76
CA MET A 1 -21.92 -6.30 20.83
C MET A 1 -21.09 -6.03 19.59
N SER A 2 -21.64 -5.33 18.60
CA SER A 2 -20.85 -4.93 17.43
C SER A 2 -19.73 -4.03 17.92
N ASP A 3 -18.49 -4.31 17.53
CA ASP A 3 -17.39 -3.43 17.85
C ASP A 3 -17.60 -2.10 17.11
N ASP A 4 -18.06 -1.07 17.82
CA ASP A 4 -18.22 0.32 17.34
C ASP A 4 -16.87 1.02 17.12
N LYS A 5 -15.90 0.29 16.56
CA LYS A 5 -14.53 0.74 16.33
C LYS A 5 -14.16 0.59 14.86
N THR A 6 -13.38 1.54 14.39
CA THR A 6 -12.75 1.50 13.06
C THR A 6 -11.70 0.39 12.99
N SER A 7 -11.29 0.02 11.78
CA SER A 7 -10.15 -0.88 11.56
C SER A 7 -8.83 -0.37 12.16
N ARG A 8 -8.75 0.93 12.52
CA ARG A 8 -7.63 1.57 13.21
C ARG A 8 -7.88 1.79 14.73
N GLY A 9 -8.98 1.27 15.28
CA GLY A 9 -9.28 1.30 16.72
C GLY A 9 -10.04 2.53 17.24
N TYR A 10 -10.26 3.56 16.42
CA TYR A 10 -11.04 4.75 16.81
C TYR A 10 -12.53 4.45 16.92
N SER A 11 -13.23 5.09 17.85
CA SER A 11 -14.69 4.96 17.99
C SER A 11 -15.44 5.54 16.78
N LEU A 12 -16.59 4.94 16.45
CA LEU A 12 -17.49 5.51 15.44
C LEU A 12 -18.12 6.81 15.96
N PRO A 13 -18.31 7.83 15.09
CA PRO A 13 -19.04 9.03 15.47
C PRO A 13 -20.48 8.68 15.88
N HIS A 14 -20.98 9.35 16.92
CA HIS A 14 -22.37 9.20 17.37
C HIS A 14 -23.34 9.57 16.23
N PRO A 15 -24.50 8.88 16.08
CA PRO A 15 -25.45 9.13 14.98
C PRO A 15 -25.92 10.58 14.88
N GLU A 16 -25.96 11.30 16.00
CA GLU A 16 -26.39 12.70 16.08
C GLU A 16 -25.27 13.72 15.80
N ASN A 17 -24.06 13.25 15.46
CA ASN A 17 -22.95 14.15 15.15
C ASN A 17 -23.16 14.80 13.77
N ILE A 18 -23.23 16.13 13.73
CA ILE A 18 -23.41 16.91 12.49
C ILE A 18 -22.34 16.63 11.43
N ALA A 19 -21.15 16.17 11.83
CA ALA A 19 -20.04 15.83 10.94
C ALA A 19 -19.94 14.32 10.62
N VAL A 20 -20.94 13.50 10.98
CA VAL A 20 -20.91 12.04 10.80
C VAL A 20 -20.65 11.64 9.33
N GLU A 21 -21.26 12.34 8.39
CA GLU A 21 -21.12 12.10 6.95
C GLU A 21 -19.71 12.42 6.44
N ASP A 22 -19.14 13.53 6.90
CA ASP A 22 -17.77 13.94 6.55
C ASP A 22 -16.74 12.95 7.07
N VAL A 23 -16.90 12.48 8.31
CA VAL A 23 -16.01 11.49 8.92
C VAL A 23 -16.07 10.16 8.15
N VAL A 24 -17.28 9.72 7.75
CA VAL A 24 -17.45 8.52 6.93
C VAL A 24 -16.77 8.70 5.56
N ARG A 25 -17.00 9.85 4.91
CA ARG A 25 -16.41 10.19 3.60
C ARG A 25 -14.89 10.18 3.66
N ILE A 26 -14.29 10.91 4.60
CA ILE A 26 -12.84 10.97 4.81
C ILE A 26 -12.27 9.56 5.03
N ARG A 27 -12.92 8.75 5.86
CA ARG A 27 -12.49 7.37 6.11
C ARG A 27 -12.50 6.51 4.85
N THR A 28 -13.56 6.60 4.05
CA THR A 28 -13.64 5.83 2.79
C THR A 28 -12.54 6.25 1.82
N THR A 29 -12.21 7.54 1.75
CA THR A 29 -11.12 8.05 0.92
C THR A 29 -9.75 7.55 1.42
N ILE A 30 -9.51 7.59 2.74
CA ILE A 30 -8.26 7.07 3.32
C ILE A 30 -8.08 5.58 3.00
N LYS A 31 -9.14 4.77 3.10
CA LYS A 31 -9.07 3.33 2.74
C LYS A 31 -8.65 3.12 1.28
N LYS A 32 -9.21 3.90 0.34
CA LYS A 32 -8.83 3.85 -1.08
C LYS A 32 -7.37 4.23 -1.29
N ILE A 33 -6.90 5.27 -0.59
CA ILE A 33 -5.49 5.70 -0.64
C ILE A 33 -4.58 4.59 -0.12
N ASP A 34 -4.92 3.97 1.01
CA ASP A 34 -4.14 2.86 1.58
C ASP A 34 -4.05 1.68 0.59
N GLU A 35 -5.16 1.32 -0.07
CA GLU A 35 -5.20 0.28 -1.11
C GLU A 35 -4.32 0.63 -2.32
N ASP A 36 -4.39 1.88 -2.81
CA ASP A 36 -3.58 2.36 -3.93
C ASP A 36 -2.08 2.41 -3.60
N ILE A 37 -1.72 2.75 -2.36
CA ILE A 37 -0.32 2.72 -1.90
C ILE A 37 0.17 1.28 -1.87
N ALA A 38 -0.58 0.37 -1.25
CA ALA A 38 -0.19 -1.04 -1.15
C ALA A 38 0.00 -1.69 -2.52
N LYS A 39 -0.87 -1.35 -3.49
CA LYS A 39 -0.74 -1.82 -4.87
C LYS A 39 0.55 -1.33 -5.52
N ARG A 40 0.82 -0.02 -5.43
CA ARG A 40 2.03 0.60 -6.01
C ARG A 40 3.31 0.08 -5.37
N GLU A 41 3.30 -0.14 -4.05
CA GLU A 41 4.44 -0.69 -3.33
C GLU A 41 4.75 -2.13 -3.79
N ASN A 42 3.72 -2.95 -4.02
CA ASN A 42 3.90 -4.30 -4.56
C ASN A 42 4.47 -4.28 -5.99
N GLU A 43 3.96 -3.40 -6.87
CA GLU A 43 4.47 -3.22 -8.24
C GLU A 43 5.93 -2.75 -8.23
N HIS A 44 6.27 -1.77 -7.40
CA HIS A 44 7.63 -1.30 -7.20
C HIS A 44 8.57 -2.43 -6.74
N ASN A 45 8.15 -3.23 -5.75
CA ASN A 45 8.96 -4.33 -5.24
C ASN A 45 9.20 -5.42 -6.29
N LYS A 46 8.22 -5.69 -7.16
CA LYS A 46 8.40 -6.61 -8.30
C LYS A 46 9.40 -6.07 -9.31
N LEU A 47 9.27 -4.79 -9.69
CA LEU A 47 10.19 -4.13 -10.63
C LEU A 47 11.62 -4.09 -10.09
N LYS A 48 11.78 -3.74 -8.80
CA LYS A 48 13.09 -3.69 -8.14
C LYS A 48 13.80 -5.06 -8.20
N LYS A 49 13.09 -6.15 -7.87
CA LYS A 49 13.65 -7.51 -7.95
C LYS A 49 14.03 -7.89 -9.39
N ALA A 50 13.21 -7.54 -10.37
CA ALA A 50 13.53 -7.81 -11.77
C ALA A 50 14.78 -7.04 -12.23
N PHE A 51 14.91 -5.77 -11.82
CA PHE A 51 16.07 -4.94 -12.13
C PHE A 51 17.35 -5.46 -11.45
N GLU A 52 17.29 -5.86 -10.19
CA GLU A 52 18.41 -6.48 -9.47
C GLU A 52 18.88 -7.76 -10.16
N ARG A 53 17.94 -8.60 -10.60
CA ARG A 53 18.24 -9.81 -11.36
C ARG A 53 18.93 -9.51 -12.69
N LEU A 54 18.39 -8.56 -13.47
CA LEU A 54 18.99 -8.16 -14.75
C LEU A 54 20.42 -7.63 -14.56
N ASN A 55 20.67 -6.82 -13.54
CA ASN A 55 22.00 -6.32 -13.25
C ASN A 55 22.98 -7.45 -12.88
N PHE A 56 22.52 -8.44 -12.11
CA PHE A 56 23.34 -9.59 -11.76
C PHE A 56 23.67 -10.47 -12.96
N GLU A 57 22.69 -10.75 -13.82
CA GLU A 57 22.89 -11.52 -15.06
C GLU A 57 23.86 -10.79 -16.01
N ASN A 58 23.71 -9.47 -16.17
CA ASN A 58 24.64 -8.66 -16.95
C ASN A 58 26.07 -8.69 -16.40
N PHE A 59 26.22 -8.63 -15.06
CA PHE A 59 27.53 -8.75 -14.42
C PHE A 59 28.19 -10.11 -14.71
N LEU A 60 27.44 -11.20 -14.59
CA LEU A 60 27.95 -12.54 -14.89
C LEU A 60 28.35 -12.71 -16.35
N ASN A 61 27.53 -12.20 -17.28
CA ASN A 61 27.86 -12.24 -18.71
C ASN A 61 29.15 -11.48 -19.01
N PHE A 62 29.32 -10.28 -18.44
CA PHE A 62 30.55 -9.52 -18.57
C PHE A 62 31.78 -10.27 -18.02
N TRP A 63 31.61 -11.03 -16.93
CA TRP A 63 32.70 -11.82 -16.36
C TRP A 63 33.05 -13.05 -17.19
N ASN A 64 32.04 -13.74 -17.75
CA ASN A 64 32.24 -14.88 -18.67
C ASN A 64 32.91 -14.47 -19.99
N ASP A 65 32.60 -13.28 -20.52
CA ASP A 65 33.22 -12.79 -21.76
C ASP A 65 34.68 -12.32 -21.58
N HIS A 66 35.12 -12.13 -20.33
CA HIS A 66 36.47 -11.67 -19.97
C HIS A 66 37.40 -12.76 -19.40
N CYS A 67 36.97 -14.03 -19.35
CA CYS A 67 37.77 -15.19 -18.96
C CYS A 67 37.98 -16.16 -20.13
#